data_AF-A0A2G9M2T6-F1
#
_entry.id   AF-A0A2G9M2T6-F1
#
_cell.length_a   1.000
_cell.length_b   1.000
_cell.length_c   1.000
_cell.angle_alpha   90.00
_cell.angle_beta   90.00
_cell.angle_gamma   90.00
#
_symmetry.space_group_name_H-M   'P 1'
#
loop_
_entity.id
_entity.type
_entity.pdbx_description
1 polymer ?
#
loop_
_entity_poly.entity_id
_entity_poly.type
_entity_poly.pdbx_seq_one_letter_code
_entity_poly.pdbx_strand_id
1 'polypeptide(L)'
;MKTTTTLILLVLLCAAFVAAAEVPSLTDFEQFYGSIADLPNGTFTLKAVLDGSDFTTSVADDGKYGYEETFKISGSGDEIEFFAVDAFGNETLLGSDTYGSGDVTEFNFQFGEVVSRSVSAGVEDAGGSRPRSNATENATETCTMSWVCGDWSVCRINSQTRTCQRNDNCAALLDNGTVDDVIATAKPLEQQSCGSEVTLPAKVCQADQQRCSGIQLQKCSADGQQWQTVETCPGTCDSLTLSCKEPVVQQPAAEPAGFPSWVIPLTGSVVLLAVIIVLVLFILQRRKLAPAKEYVANSREQGYSDSQIRSRLVSQGWDSKDVEKMMK
;
A
#
# COMPACT_ATOMS: atom_id res chain seq x y z
N MET A 1 9.94 51.83 26.16
CA MET A 1 11.18 51.36 25.51
C MET A 1 11.62 49.93 25.95
N LYS A 2 10.70 49.05 26.36
CA LYS A 2 11.01 47.65 26.71
C LYS A 2 10.29 46.59 25.85
N THR A 3 9.41 47.01 24.94
CA THR A 3 8.58 46.12 24.11
C THR A 3 9.17 45.88 22.72
N THR A 4 10.04 46.75 22.23
CA THR A 4 10.71 46.61 20.92
C THR A 4 11.81 45.55 20.93
N THR A 5 12.46 45.31 22.08
CA THR A 5 13.52 44.30 22.19
C THR A 5 12.97 42.87 22.20
N THR A 6 11.76 42.66 22.72
CA THR A 6 11.12 41.33 22.81
C THR A 6 10.62 40.83 21.45
N LEU A 7 10.20 41.75 20.56
CA LEU A 7 9.70 41.41 19.23
C LEU A 7 10.83 41.05 18.25
N ILE A 8 11.99 41.69 18.39
CA ILE A 8 13.20 41.36 17.62
C ILE A 8 13.76 39.98 18.04
N LEU A 9 13.70 39.65 19.33
CA LEU A 9 14.12 38.33 19.82
C LEU A 9 13.18 37.20 19.37
N LEU A 10 11.88 37.47 19.25
CA LEU A 10 10.88 36.49 18.76
C LEU A 10 11.06 36.20 17.26
N VAL A 11 11.37 37.22 16.46
CA VAL A 11 11.62 37.06 15.01
C VAL A 11 12.97 36.36 14.75
N LEU A 12 13.99 36.60 15.57
CA LEU A 12 15.26 35.86 15.53
C LEU A 12 15.11 34.39 15.99
N LEU A 13 14.19 34.10 16.92
CA LEU A 13 13.90 32.72 17.33
C LEU A 13 13.14 31.91 16.26
N CYS A 14 12.27 32.55 15.45
CA CYS A 14 11.57 31.86 14.36
C CYS A 14 12.47 31.51 13.15
N ALA A 15 13.61 32.19 12.98
CA ALA A 15 14.56 31.87 11.90
C ALA A 15 15.46 30.65 12.19
N ALA A 16 15.45 30.12 13.43
CA ALA A 16 16.25 28.97 13.83
C ALA A 16 15.54 27.61 13.70
N PHE A 17 14.26 27.58 13.30
CA PHE A 17 13.48 26.36 13.09
C PHE A 17 13.06 26.22 11.62
N VAL A 18 14.03 26.10 10.73
CA VAL A 18 13.84 25.37 9.47
C VAL A 18 15.02 24.41 9.32
N ALA A 19 15.07 23.41 10.20
CA ALA A 19 15.66 22.14 9.82
C ALA A 19 14.70 21.55 8.78
N ALA A 20 14.93 21.91 7.51
CA ALA A 20 14.37 21.17 6.41
C ALA A 20 14.95 19.76 6.54
N ALA A 21 14.12 18.81 6.95
CA ALA A 21 14.36 17.41 6.65
C ALA A 21 14.68 17.35 5.15
N GLU A 22 15.87 16.87 4.80
CA GLU A 22 16.21 16.61 3.41
C GLU A 22 15.16 15.64 2.88
N VAL A 23 14.35 16.12 1.94
CA VAL A 23 13.43 15.26 1.20
C VAL A 23 14.33 14.33 0.39
N PRO A 24 14.32 13.00 0.62
CA PRO A 24 15.17 12.09 -0.10
C PRO A 24 14.93 12.23 -1.61
N SER A 25 16.02 12.21 -2.38
CA SER A 25 16.02 12.50 -3.80
C SER A 25 15.11 11.51 -4.53
N LEU A 26 14.19 12.01 -5.38
CA LEU A 26 13.23 11.18 -6.12
C LEU A 26 13.87 10.13 -7.07
N THR A 27 15.20 10.12 -7.21
CA THR A 27 15.93 9.24 -8.12
C THR A 27 16.50 7.98 -7.47
N ASP A 28 16.34 7.80 -6.15
CA ASP A 28 16.94 6.69 -5.38
C ASP A 28 15.90 5.67 -4.83
N PHE A 29 14.76 5.53 -5.50
CA PHE A 29 13.63 4.70 -5.03
C PHE A 29 13.20 3.67 -6.07
N GLU A 30 12.85 2.47 -5.60
CA GLU A 30 12.07 1.52 -6.40
C GLU A 30 10.60 1.88 -6.39
N GLN A 31 9.96 1.70 -7.54
CA GLN A 31 8.51 1.71 -7.64
C GLN A 31 8.01 0.27 -7.85
N PHE A 32 7.29 -0.25 -6.86
CA PHE A 32 6.55 -1.52 -6.97
C PHE A 32 5.12 -1.23 -7.33
N TYR A 33 4.58 -1.92 -8.34
CA TYR A 33 3.16 -1.87 -8.67
C TYR A 33 2.69 -3.24 -9.15
N GLY A 34 1.37 -3.43 -9.21
CA GLY A 34 0.81 -4.65 -9.78
C GLY A 34 -0.60 -4.89 -9.31
N SER A 35 -0.97 -6.16 -9.20
CA SER A 35 -2.30 -6.58 -8.78
C SER A 35 -2.25 -7.80 -7.86
N ILE A 36 -3.18 -7.86 -6.92
CA ILE A 36 -3.42 -9.01 -6.05
C ILE A 36 -4.76 -9.61 -6.48
N ALA A 37 -4.72 -10.81 -7.04
CA ALA A 37 -5.93 -11.56 -7.36
C ALA A 37 -6.52 -12.18 -6.09
N ASP A 38 -7.84 -12.42 -6.11
CA ASP A 38 -8.56 -13.19 -5.09
C ASP A 38 -8.55 -12.61 -3.68
N LEU A 39 -8.36 -11.29 -3.57
CA LEU A 39 -8.56 -10.56 -2.33
C LEU A 39 -9.99 -10.77 -1.80
N PRO A 40 -10.15 -11.05 -0.49
CA PRO A 40 -11.46 -11.05 0.14
C PRO A 40 -12.12 -9.67 0.03
N ASN A 41 -13.45 -9.62 0.16
CA ASN A 41 -14.15 -8.34 0.27
C ASN A 41 -13.70 -7.60 1.52
N GLY A 42 -13.21 -6.38 1.36
CA GLY A 42 -12.78 -5.53 2.47
C GLY A 42 -11.73 -4.54 2.04
N THR A 43 -11.34 -3.67 2.98
CA THR A 43 -10.21 -2.77 2.78
C THR A 43 -8.94 -3.50 3.20
N PHE A 44 -7.98 -3.58 2.28
CA PHE A 44 -6.68 -4.17 2.52
C PHE A 44 -5.59 -3.13 2.29
N THR A 45 -4.50 -3.29 3.05
CA THR A 45 -3.25 -2.60 2.77
C THR A 45 -2.21 -3.63 2.38
N LEU A 46 -1.36 -3.28 1.42
CA LEU A 46 -0.18 -4.07 1.10
C LEU A 46 0.96 -3.56 1.98
N LYS A 47 1.54 -4.45 2.77
CA LYS A 47 2.74 -4.20 3.57
C LYS A 47 3.93 -4.88 2.92
N ALA A 48 4.95 -4.11 2.57
CA ALA A 48 6.23 -4.63 2.15
C ALA A 48 7.24 -4.49 3.30
N VAL A 49 8.04 -5.52 3.55
CA VAL A 49 9.07 -5.55 4.59
C VAL A 49 10.44 -5.66 3.94
N LEU A 50 11.32 -4.69 4.22
CA LEU A 50 12.69 -4.66 3.73
C LEU A 50 13.63 -4.31 4.88
N ASP A 51 14.61 -5.18 5.17
CA ASP A 51 15.55 -5.04 6.28
C ASP A 51 14.87 -4.76 7.65
N GLY A 52 13.69 -5.35 7.87
CA GLY A 52 12.89 -5.15 9.08
C GLY A 52 12.16 -3.80 9.18
N SER A 53 12.12 -3.03 8.10
CA SER A 53 11.30 -1.82 7.97
C SER A 53 10.02 -2.12 7.19
N ASP A 54 8.89 -1.62 7.70
CA ASP A 54 7.56 -1.83 7.11
C ASP A 54 7.15 -0.63 6.25
N PHE A 55 6.68 -0.92 5.04
CA PHE A 55 6.15 0.06 4.08
C PHE A 55 4.74 -0.33 3.69
N THR A 56 3.77 0.59 3.73
CA THR A 56 2.36 0.26 3.44
C THR A 56 1.76 1.11 2.34
N THR A 57 0.88 0.51 1.53
CA THR A 57 0.02 1.21 0.55
C THR A 57 -1.40 0.68 0.59
N SER A 58 -2.35 1.50 0.18
CA SER A 58 -3.71 1.04 -0.08
C SER A 58 -3.71 0.07 -1.28
N VAL A 59 -4.63 -0.89 -1.23
CA VAL A 59 -4.98 -1.74 -2.38
C VAL A 59 -6.35 -1.29 -2.87
N ALA A 60 -6.46 -0.99 -4.16
CA ALA A 60 -7.72 -0.59 -4.78
C ALA A 60 -8.71 -1.77 -4.88
N ASP A 61 -9.99 -1.46 -5.07
CA ASP A 61 -11.06 -2.46 -5.18
C ASP A 61 -10.86 -3.43 -6.36
N ASP A 62 -10.07 -3.06 -7.38
CA ASP A 62 -9.68 -3.92 -8.50
C ASP A 62 -8.41 -4.74 -8.24
N GLY A 63 -7.92 -4.75 -6.99
CA GLY A 63 -6.74 -5.47 -6.54
C GLY A 63 -5.42 -4.78 -6.87
N LYS A 64 -5.44 -3.60 -7.51
CA LYS A 64 -4.23 -2.88 -7.88
C LYS A 64 -3.60 -2.14 -6.72
N TYR A 65 -2.27 -2.05 -6.74
CA TYR A 65 -1.49 -1.33 -5.74
C TYR A 65 -0.27 -0.67 -6.37
N GLY A 66 0.38 0.25 -5.63
CA GLY A 66 1.67 0.82 -6.04
C GLY A 66 1.61 1.94 -7.08
N TYR A 67 0.41 2.41 -7.40
CA TYR A 67 0.16 3.56 -8.27
C TYR A 67 0.12 4.90 -7.51
N GLU A 68 0.15 4.85 -6.17
CA GLU A 68 0.27 6.05 -5.35
C GLU A 68 1.75 6.50 -5.28
N GLU A 69 2.00 7.81 -5.37
CA GLU A 69 3.36 8.37 -5.28
C GLU A 69 4.06 8.08 -3.94
N THR A 70 3.29 7.68 -2.93
CA THR A 70 3.70 7.37 -1.55
C THR A 70 4.28 5.96 -1.37
N PHE A 71 4.02 5.02 -2.28
CA PHE A 71 4.54 3.64 -2.19
C PHE A 71 5.86 3.49 -2.94
N LYS A 72 6.87 4.24 -2.49
CA LYS A 72 8.24 4.20 -2.99
C LYS A 72 9.14 3.66 -1.90
N ILE A 73 9.79 2.52 -2.16
CA ILE A 73 10.58 1.81 -1.16
C ILE A 73 12.07 1.98 -1.52
N SER A 74 12.87 2.37 -0.53
CA SER A 74 14.33 2.48 -0.63
C SER A 74 14.96 1.69 0.51
N GLY A 75 15.90 0.81 0.21
CA GLY A 75 16.63 0.03 1.20
C GLY A 75 17.81 -0.72 0.58
N SER A 76 18.51 -1.48 1.42
CA SER A 76 19.73 -2.22 1.04
C SER A 76 19.61 -3.66 1.51
N GLY A 77 18.65 -4.39 0.93
CA GLY A 77 18.38 -5.79 1.23
C GLY A 77 18.40 -6.65 -0.03
N ASP A 78 18.61 -7.95 0.15
CA ASP A 78 18.63 -8.93 -0.95
C ASP A 78 17.23 -9.49 -1.25
N GLU A 79 16.27 -9.32 -0.34
CA GLU A 79 14.93 -9.90 -0.43
C GLU A 79 13.89 -8.95 0.19
N ILE A 80 12.74 -8.80 -0.49
CA ILE A 80 11.59 -8.04 -0.04
C ILE A 80 10.40 -8.98 0.16
N GLU A 81 9.71 -8.86 1.30
CA GLU A 81 8.52 -9.67 1.61
C GLU A 81 7.25 -8.83 1.49
N PHE A 82 6.19 -9.38 0.87
CA PHE A 82 4.91 -8.72 0.70
C PHE A 82 3.81 -9.43 1.49
N PHE A 83 3.04 -8.65 2.25
CA PHE A 83 1.92 -9.10 3.06
C PHE A 83 0.65 -8.32 2.71
N ALA A 84 -0.47 -9.01 2.58
CA ALA A 84 -1.78 -8.38 2.63
C ALA A 84 -2.21 -8.24 4.09
N VAL A 85 -2.55 -7.03 4.51
CA VAL A 85 -3.01 -6.71 5.87
C VAL A 85 -4.48 -6.31 5.81
N ASP A 86 -5.31 -7.04 6.54
CA ASP A 86 -6.75 -6.78 6.62
C ASP A 86 -7.10 -5.63 7.58
N ALA A 87 -8.38 -5.26 7.64
CA ALA A 87 -8.89 -4.20 8.52
C ALA A 87 -8.71 -4.46 10.02
N PHE A 88 -8.39 -5.70 10.42
CA PHE A 88 -8.13 -6.11 11.79
C PHE A 88 -6.63 -6.18 12.12
N GLY A 89 -5.76 -5.91 11.14
CA GLY A 89 -4.31 -5.99 11.28
C GLY A 89 -3.76 -7.42 11.14
N ASN A 90 -4.55 -8.37 10.62
CA ASN A 90 -4.05 -9.71 10.35
C ASN A 90 -3.23 -9.69 9.05
N GLU A 91 -2.06 -10.31 9.09
CA GLU A 91 -1.12 -10.33 7.97
C GLU A 91 -1.15 -11.68 7.26
N THR A 92 -1.24 -11.66 5.94
CA THR A 92 -1.13 -12.83 5.07
C THR A 92 0.05 -12.65 4.14
N LEU A 93 1.08 -13.50 4.26
CA LEU A 93 2.23 -13.48 3.35
C LEU A 93 1.77 -13.82 1.93
N LEU A 94 2.04 -12.93 0.98
CA LEU A 94 1.74 -13.10 -0.45
C LEU A 94 2.93 -13.70 -1.20
N GLY A 95 4.16 -13.32 -0.82
CA GLY A 95 5.38 -13.81 -1.43
C GLY A 95 6.60 -12.97 -1.07
N SER A 96 7.77 -13.40 -1.55
CA SER A 96 9.03 -12.66 -1.46
C SER A 96 9.78 -12.73 -2.79
N ASP A 97 10.61 -11.73 -3.07
CA ASP A 97 11.51 -11.75 -4.23
C ASP A 97 12.77 -10.91 -3.98
N THR A 98 13.75 -11.07 -4.85
CA THR A 98 15.00 -10.30 -4.82
C THR A 98 14.79 -8.86 -5.27
N TYR A 99 15.45 -7.94 -4.58
CA TYR A 99 15.33 -6.49 -4.75
C TYR A 99 16.55 -5.94 -5.51
N GLY A 100 16.33 -5.06 -6.51
CA GLY A 100 17.39 -4.36 -7.25
C GLY A 100 17.09 -2.86 -7.33
N SER A 101 18.10 -1.99 -7.31
CA SER A 101 17.93 -0.52 -7.23
C SER A 101 17.90 0.19 -8.59
N GLY A 102 17.07 1.21 -8.74
CA GLY A 102 16.86 2.07 -9.90
C GLY A 102 15.68 1.72 -10.82
N ASP A 103 14.89 0.68 -10.55
CA ASP A 103 13.92 0.13 -11.50
C ASP A 103 12.45 0.33 -11.08
N VAL A 104 11.55 0.09 -12.04
CA VAL A 104 10.11 0.01 -11.79
C VAL A 104 9.73 -1.45 -12.00
N THR A 105 9.24 -2.10 -10.94
CA THR A 105 9.01 -3.54 -10.95
C THR A 105 7.53 -3.87 -10.77
N GLU A 106 7.00 -4.69 -11.69
CA GLU A 106 5.63 -5.19 -11.63
C GLU A 106 5.57 -6.53 -10.86
N PHE A 107 4.79 -6.57 -9.78
CA PHE A 107 4.57 -7.76 -8.95
C PHE A 107 3.10 -8.13 -8.87
N ASN A 108 2.75 -9.32 -9.34
CA ASN A 108 1.37 -9.80 -9.28
C ASN A 108 1.28 -10.99 -8.31
N PHE A 109 0.32 -10.94 -7.39
CA PHE A 109 0.12 -11.95 -6.35
C PHE A 109 -1.25 -12.63 -6.48
N GLN A 110 -1.39 -13.82 -5.90
CA GLN A 110 -2.69 -14.44 -5.63
C GLN A 110 -2.87 -14.56 -4.12
N PHE A 111 -3.97 -14.02 -3.59
CA PHE A 111 -4.25 -14.09 -2.16
C PHE A 111 -4.60 -15.52 -1.74
N GLY A 112 -3.97 -16.02 -0.68
CA GLY A 112 -4.24 -17.34 -0.11
C GLY A 112 -3.41 -18.49 -0.67
N GLU A 113 -2.56 -18.27 -1.68
CA GLU A 113 -1.54 -19.24 -2.06
C GLU A 113 -0.30 -19.03 -1.18
N VAL A 114 -0.12 -19.89 -0.17
CA VAL A 114 1.14 -19.92 0.59
C VAL A 114 2.19 -20.49 -0.35
N VAL A 115 2.94 -19.63 -1.04
CA VAL A 115 4.02 -20.03 -1.96
C VAL A 115 5.11 -20.74 -1.16
N SER A 116 4.92 -22.04 -0.97
CA SER A 116 5.90 -22.92 -0.35
C SER A 116 6.88 -23.34 -1.44
N ARG A 117 8.04 -22.68 -1.46
CA ARG A 117 9.16 -23.03 -2.36
C ARG A 117 9.52 -24.50 -2.14
N SER A 118 9.15 -25.36 -3.08
CA SER A 118 9.43 -26.80 -3.04
C SER A 118 10.90 -27.05 -3.36
N VAL A 119 11.71 -27.18 -2.30
CA VAL A 119 13.06 -27.74 -2.40
C VAL A 119 12.90 -29.23 -2.74
N SER A 120 13.22 -29.58 -3.99
CA SER A 120 13.20 -30.97 -4.48
C SER A 120 14.44 -31.71 -3.96
N ALA A 121 14.29 -32.43 -2.85
CA ALA A 121 15.24 -33.44 -2.42
C ALA A 121 14.88 -34.79 -3.06
N GLY A 122 15.72 -35.27 -3.97
CA GLY A 122 15.58 -36.57 -4.61
C GLY A 122 15.76 -37.72 -3.62
N VAL A 123 14.84 -38.68 -3.67
CA VAL A 123 14.95 -39.96 -2.98
C VAL A 123 14.99 -41.06 -4.04
N GLU A 124 16.13 -41.75 -4.12
CA GLU A 124 16.35 -42.93 -4.93
C GLU A 124 15.78 -44.16 -4.20
N ASP A 125 14.95 -44.93 -4.91
CA ASP A 125 14.37 -46.20 -4.44
C ASP A 125 15.14 -47.39 -5.01
N ALA A 126 15.35 -48.42 -4.20
CA ALA A 126 16.07 -49.64 -4.55
C ALA A 126 15.28 -50.90 -4.12
N GLY A 127 14.53 -51.44 -5.08
CA GLY A 127 14.51 -52.85 -5.51
C GLY A 127 14.37 -54.01 -4.50
N GLY A 128 13.40 -54.90 -4.76
CA GLY A 128 13.40 -56.26 -4.20
C GLY A 128 12.27 -57.18 -4.68
N SER A 129 12.54 -57.95 -5.75
CA SER A 129 11.70 -59.03 -6.31
C SER A 129 11.76 -60.31 -5.46
N ARG A 130 10.73 -61.19 -5.34
CA ARG A 130 10.37 -62.32 -6.24
C ARG A 130 9.36 -63.29 -5.54
N PRO A 131 8.76 -64.30 -6.24
CA PRO A 131 7.36 -64.71 -6.08
C PRO A 131 7.16 -66.08 -5.41
N ARG A 132 5.90 -66.41 -5.07
CA ARG A 132 5.49 -67.78 -4.74
C ARG A 132 4.10 -68.10 -5.30
N SER A 133 4.10 -69.03 -6.25
CA SER A 133 2.98 -69.66 -6.94
C SER A 133 2.13 -70.51 -5.99
N ASN A 134 0.80 -70.42 -6.12
CA ASN A 134 -0.10 -71.54 -5.92
C ASN A 134 -1.35 -71.36 -6.79
N ALA A 135 -1.63 -72.39 -7.58
CA ALA A 135 -2.88 -72.59 -8.28
C ALA A 135 -4.06 -72.52 -7.31
N THR A 136 -5.21 -72.01 -7.76
CA THR A 136 -6.55 -72.62 -7.69
C THR A 136 -7.58 -71.54 -8.05
N GLU A 137 -8.58 -71.95 -8.84
CA GLU A 137 -9.78 -71.20 -9.24
C GLU A 137 -9.54 -69.99 -10.16
N ASN A 138 -10.08 -70.12 -11.38
CA ASN A 138 -10.17 -69.10 -12.40
C ASN A 138 -11.16 -68.02 -11.95
N ALA A 139 -10.84 -67.35 -10.84
CA ALA A 139 -11.48 -66.15 -10.39
C ALA A 139 -11.08 -65.08 -11.39
N THR A 140 -12.05 -64.67 -12.21
CA THR A 140 -11.92 -63.56 -13.15
C THR A 140 -11.40 -62.35 -12.37
N GLU A 141 -10.12 -62.05 -12.50
CA GLU A 141 -9.52 -60.89 -11.84
C GLU A 141 -10.07 -59.65 -12.54
N THR A 142 -10.88 -58.89 -11.79
CA THR A 142 -11.55 -57.69 -12.28
C THR A 142 -10.87 -56.48 -11.68
N CYS A 143 -10.53 -55.50 -12.52
CA CYS A 143 -9.97 -54.24 -12.07
C CYS A 143 -11.05 -53.16 -12.06
N THR A 144 -11.25 -52.48 -10.94
CA THR A 144 -12.23 -51.37 -10.85
C THR A 144 -11.52 -50.03 -10.98
N MET A 145 -12.00 -49.17 -11.89
CA MET A 145 -11.42 -47.84 -12.05
C MET A 145 -11.61 -47.00 -10.77
N SER A 146 -10.55 -46.29 -10.36
CA SER A 146 -10.55 -45.43 -9.18
C SER A 146 -10.20 -43.98 -9.55
N TRP A 147 -10.88 -43.04 -8.92
CA TRP A 147 -10.70 -41.60 -9.13
C TRP A 147 -10.30 -40.92 -7.83
N VAL A 148 -9.28 -40.07 -7.90
CA VAL A 148 -8.89 -39.18 -6.82
C VAL A 148 -9.17 -37.75 -7.29
N CYS A 149 -9.99 -37.03 -6.53
CA CYS A 149 -10.33 -35.65 -6.82
C CYS A 149 -9.69 -34.71 -5.79
N GLY A 150 -9.21 -33.56 -6.24
CA GLY A 150 -8.83 -32.46 -5.36
C GLY A 150 -10.03 -31.78 -4.70
N ASP A 151 -9.75 -30.80 -3.85
CA ASP A 151 -10.76 -29.97 -3.22
C ASP A 151 -11.53 -29.13 -4.25
N TRP A 152 -12.74 -28.73 -3.87
CA TRP A 152 -13.52 -27.78 -4.65
C TRP A 152 -12.87 -26.40 -4.58
N SER A 153 -12.82 -25.71 -5.72
CA SER A 153 -12.45 -24.30 -5.81
C SER A 153 -13.41 -23.46 -4.98
N VAL A 154 -13.00 -22.24 -4.66
CA VAL A 154 -13.92 -21.23 -4.14
C VAL A 154 -15.12 -21.07 -5.07
N CYS A 155 -16.29 -20.82 -4.48
CA CYS A 155 -17.52 -20.57 -5.19
C CYS A 155 -17.44 -19.24 -5.96
N ARG A 156 -17.42 -19.28 -7.31
CA ARG A 156 -17.52 -18.09 -8.17
C ARG A 156 -18.76 -18.16 -9.04
N ILE A 157 -19.58 -17.11 -9.04
CA ILE A 157 -20.78 -17.02 -9.89
C ILE A 157 -21.68 -18.26 -9.69
N ASN A 158 -21.92 -18.66 -8.43
CA ASN A 158 -22.66 -19.86 -8.04
C ASN A 158 -22.10 -21.18 -8.62
N SER A 159 -20.83 -21.20 -9.04
CA SER A 159 -20.15 -22.40 -9.55
C SER A 159 -18.80 -22.60 -8.87
N GLN A 160 -18.49 -23.85 -8.57
CA GLN A 160 -17.17 -24.27 -8.10
C GLN A 160 -16.70 -25.46 -8.92
N THR A 161 -15.39 -25.58 -9.07
CA THR A 161 -14.73 -26.59 -9.91
C THR A 161 -13.72 -27.40 -9.11
N ARG A 162 -13.49 -28.66 -9.48
CA ARG A 162 -12.40 -29.48 -8.93
C ARG A 162 -11.80 -30.32 -10.03
N THR A 163 -10.58 -30.82 -9.84
CA THR A 163 -9.94 -31.73 -10.79
C THR A 163 -9.94 -33.16 -10.25
N CYS A 164 -10.33 -34.12 -11.07
CA CYS A 164 -10.34 -35.55 -10.78
C CYS A 164 -9.38 -36.29 -11.72
N GLN A 165 -8.39 -36.96 -11.14
CA GLN A 165 -7.42 -37.79 -11.85
C GLN A 165 -7.71 -39.27 -11.61
N ARG A 166 -7.42 -40.10 -12.62
CA ARG A 166 -7.53 -41.55 -12.51
C ARG A 166 -6.33 -42.07 -11.72
N ASN A 167 -6.58 -42.84 -10.65
CA ASN A 167 -5.57 -43.34 -9.71
C ASN A 167 -5.40 -44.87 -9.77
N ASP A 168 -5.85 -45.50 -10.85
CA ASP A 168 -5.66 -46.92 -11.11
C ASP A 168 -4.74 -47.17 -12.31
N ASN A 169 -4.24 -48.39 -12.41
CA ASN A 169 -3.48 -48.93 -13.54
C ASN A 169 -4.30 -49.96 -14.34
N CYS A 170 -5.64 -49.95 -14.25
CA CYS A 170 -6.48 -50.99 -14.84
C CYS A 170 -6.30 -51.12 -16.35
N ALA A 171 -6.08 -50.01 -17.06
CA ALA A 171 -5.80 -50.03 -18.50
C ALA A 171 -4.53 -50.83 -18.82
N ALA A 172 -3.45 -50.59 -18.07
CA ALA A 172 -2.18 -51.30 -18.27
C ALA A 172 -2.28 -52.78 -17.87
N LEU A 173 -3.05 -53.11 -16.83
CA LEU A 173 -3.28 -54.50 -16.42
C LEU A 173 -4.10 -55.27 -17.45
N LEU A 174 -5.09 -54.62 -18.08
CA LEU A 174 -5.89 -55.21 -19.16
C LEU A 174 -5.01 -55.44 -20.41
N ASP A 175 -4.21 -54.44 -20.80
CA ASP A 175 -3.31 -54.54 -21.96
C ASP A 175 -2.24 -55.64 -21.78
N ASN A 176 -1.80 -55.86 -20.54
CA ASN A 176 -0.84 -56.91 -20.18
C ASN A 176 -1.49 -58.28 -19.95
N GLY A 177 -2.81 -58.41 -20.09
CA GLY A 177 -3.55 -59.66 -19.85
C GLY A 177 -3.49 -60.14 -18.39
N THR A 178 -3.27 -59.22 -17.44
CA THR A 178 -3.24 -59.52 -16.00
C THR A 178 -4.63 -59.54 -15.40
N VAL A 179 -5.58 -58.81 -15.99
CA VAL A 179 -7.00 -58.82 -15.61
C VAL A 179 -7.84 -59.12 -16.84
N ASP A 180 -8.96 -59.81 -16.64
CA ASP A 180 -9.84 -60.24 -17.72
C ASP A 180 -10.88 -59.17 -18.09
N ASP A 181 -11.22 -58.29 -17.14
CA ASP A 181 -12.22 -57.26 -17.31
C ASP A 181 -11.94 -56.01 -16.46
N VAL A 182 -12.41 -54.87 -16.94
CA VAL A 182 -12.29 -53.57 -16.24
C VAL A 182 -13.68 -53.01 -15.99
N ILE A 183 -14.02 -52.88 -14.71
CA ILE A 183 -15.26 -52.24 -14.28
C ILE A 183 -15.06 -50.73 -14.37
N ALA A 184 -15.67 -50.12 -15.39
CA ALA A 184 -15.62 -48.69 -15.59
C ALA A 184 -16.47 -47.95 -14.53
N THR A 185 -15.80 -47.14 -13.72
CA THR A 185 -16.45 -46.24 -12.76
C THR A 185 -16.58 -44.86 -13.40
N ALA A 186 -17.79 -44.28 -13.37
CA ALA A 186 -18.03 -42.94 -13.93
C ALA A 186 -17.12 -41.89 -13.28
N LYS A 187 -16.55 -41.00 -14.10
CA LYS A 187 -15.73 -39.88 -13.62
C LYS A 187 -16.60 -38.98 -12.70
N PRO A 188 -16.14 -38.65 -11.49
CA PRO A 188 -16.87 -37.74 -10.61
C PRO A 188 -17.04 -36.34 -11.24
N LEU A 189 -18.08 -35.61 -10.84
CA LEU A 189 -18.31 -34.25 -11.33
C LEU A 189 -17.16 -33.33 -10.93
N GLU A 190 -16.69 -32.56 -11.90
CA GLU A 190 -15.65 -31.54 -11.78
C GLU A 190 -16.22 -30.13 -11.72
N GLN A 191 -17.54 -29.98 -11.82
CA GLN A 191 -18.25 -28.71 -11.67
C GLN A 191 -19.53 -28.94 -10.87
N GLN A 192 -19.80 -28.08 -9.89
CA GLN A 192 -21.07 -28.08 -9.17
C GLN A 192 -21.51 -26.66 -8.82
N SER A 193 -22.82 -26.49 -8.63
CA SER A 193 -23.36 -25.24 -8.13
C SER A 193 -23.11 -25.15 -6.62
N CYS A 194 -22.56 -24.03 -6.17
CA CYS A 194 -22.49 -23.69 -4.76
C CYS A 194 -23.70 -22.80 -4.45
N GLY A 195 -24.54 -23.25 -3.52
CA GLY A 195 -25.74 -22.52 -3.12
C GLY A 195 -25.35 -21.20 -2.48
N SER A 196 -25.96 -20.12 -2.95
CA SER A 196 -25.85 -18.80 -2.33
C SER A 196 -26.31 -18.92 -0.88
N GLU A 197 -25.41 -18.71 0.08
CA GLU A 197 -25.84 -18.32 1.40
C GLU A 197 -26.75 -17.10 1.22
N VAL A 198 -27.94 -17.16 1.82
CA VAL A 198 -28.89 -16.05 1.84
C VAL A 198 -28.12 -14.83 2.32
N THR A 199 -27.76 -13.95 1.38
CA THR A 199 -27.03 -12.73 1.68
C THR A 199 -27.98 -11.92 2.53
N LEU A 200 -27.79 -11.99 3.85
CA LEU A 200 -28.46 -11.09 4.78
C LEU A 200 -28.13 -9.69 4.26
N PRO A 201 -29.13 -8.86 3.94
CA PRO A 201 -28.88 -7.54 3.39
C PRO A 201 -27.91 -6.83 4.33
N ALA A 202 -26.81 -6.31 3.77
CA ALA A 202 -25.79 -5.63 4.53
C ALA A 202 -26.46 -4.57 5.42
N LYS A 203 -26.23 -4.64 6.73
CA LYS A 203 -26.81 -3.68 7.67
C LYS A 203 -26.33 -2.28 7.28
N VAL A 204 -27.27 -1.40 6.99
CA VAL A 204 -27.03 0.00 6.57
C VAL A 204 -26.59 0.85 7.76
N CYS A 205 -26.96 0.45 8.98
CA CYS A 205 -26.60 1.15 10.21
C CYS A 205 -26.62 0.22 11.43
N GLN A 206 -25.98 0.65 12.53
CA GLN A 206 -26.06 -0.05 13.80
C GLN A 206 -27.41 0.20 14.47
N ALA A 207 -28.06 -0.84 15.00
CA ALA A 207 -29.36 -0.75 15.64
C ALA A 207 -29.36 0.34 16.72
N ASP A 208 -30.40 1.18 16.73
CA ASP A 208 -30.60 2.30 17.63
C ASP A 208 -29.59 3.46 17.54
N GLN A 209 -28.61 3.41 16.62
CA GLN A 209 -27.68 4.52 16.37
C GLN A 209 -28.46 5.75 15.88
N GLN A 210 -28.04 6.94 16.29
CA GLN A 210 -28.61 8.21 15.86
C GLN A 210 -27.67 8.98 14.94
N ARG A 211 -28.23 9.78 14.03
CA ARG A 211 -27.48 10.73 13.19
C ARG A 211 -28.31 11.94 12.83
N CYS A 212 -27.64 13.05 12.53
CA CYS A 212 -28.24 14.21 11.89
C CYS A 212 -28.11 14.11 10.37
N SER A 213 -29.23 14.25 9.64
CA SER A 213 -29.25 14.36 8.18
C SER A 213 -29.96 15.66 7.79
N GLY A 214 -29.19 16.72 7.57
CA GLY A 214 -29.72 18.06 7.40
C GLY A 214 -30.39 18.57 8.69
N ILE A 215 -31.70 18.82 8.63
CA ILE A 215 -32.51 19.23 9.79
C ILE A 215 -33.23 18.05 10.47
N GLN A 216 -33.03 16.82 10.01
CA GLN A 216 -33.71 15.64 10.58
C GLN A 216 -32.78 14.87 11.51
N LEU A 217 -33.24 14.63 12.73
CA LEU A 217 -32.65 13.66 13.64
C LEU A 217 -33.21 12.27 13.28
N GLN A 218 -32.34 11.39 12.80
CA GLN A 218 -32.70 10.03 12.39
C GLN A 218 -32.15 9.01 13.38
N LYS A 219 -32.88 7.92 13.59
CA LYS A 219 -32.46 6.75 14.38
C LYS A 219 -32.57 5.49 13.52
N CYS A 220 -31.55 4.65 13.57
CA CYS A 220 -31.52 3.40 12.84
C CYS A 220 -32.58 2.44 13.39
N SER A 221 -33.31 1.76 12.51
CA SER A 221 -34.25 0.71 12.87
C SER A 221 -33.55 -0.45 13.60
N ALA A 222 -34.29 -1.18 14.44
CA ALA A 222 -33.73 -2.29 15.21
C ALA A 222 -33.16 -3.43 14.35
N ASP A 223 -33.64 -3.58 13.11
CA ASP A 223 -33.15 -4.54 12.12
C ASP A 223 -31.89 -4.05 11.37
N GLY A 224 -31.47 -2.80 11.55
CA GLY A 224 -30.29 -2.22 10.92
C GLY A 224 -30.45 -1.90 9.43
N GLN A 225 -31.67 -1.94 8.88
CA GLN A 225 -31.89 -1.81 7.44
C GLN A 225 -32.19 -0.38 6.98
N GLN A 226 -32.74 0.48 7.84
CA GLN A 226 -33.17 1.82 7.43
C GLN A 226 -33.04 2.85 8.55
N TRP A 227 -32.84 4.10 8.14
CA TRP A 227 -32.88 5.25 9.03
C TRP A 227 -34.29 5.79 9.12
N GLN A 228 -34.81 5.90 10.35
CA GLN A 228 -36.14 6.43 10.63
C GLN A 228 -36.02 7.84 11.21
N THR A 229 -36.74 8.80 10.65
CA THR A 229 -36.76 10.17 11.18
C THR A 229 -37.51 10.20 12.51
N VAL A 230 -36.79 10.54 13.58
CA VAL A 230 -37.34 10.69 14.93
C VAL A 230 -37.95 12.07 15.10
N GLU A 231 -37.23 13.09 14.65
CA GLU A 231 -37.63 14.48 14.80
C GLU A 231 -37.11 15.34 13.64
N THR A 232 -37.85 16.39 13.28
CA THR A 232 -37.39 17.41 12.34
C THR A 232 -37.16 18.71 13.11
N CYS A 233 -35.90 19.13 13.20
CA CYS A 233 -35.48 20.28 13.98
C CYS A 233 -35.97 21.59 13.34
N PRO A 234 -36.49 22.56 14.13
CA PRO A 234 -36.91 23.87 13.61
C PRO A 234 -35.74 24.75 13.17
N GLY A 235 -34.53 24.48 13.67
CA GLY A 235 -33.29 25.15 13.27
C GLY A 235 -32.32 24.17 12.62
N THR A 236 -31.29 23.77 13.37
CA THR A 236 -30.23 22.86 12.88
C THR A 236 -30.11 21.65 13.81
N CYS A 237 -29.82 20.48 13.24
CA CYS A 237 -29.46 19.29 14.01
C CYS A 237 -27.96 19.33 14.31
N ASP A 238 -27.59 19.35 15.59
CA ASP A 238 -26.18 19.38 16.02
C ASP A 238 -25.60 17.96 15.97
N SER A 239 -24.65 17.73 15.06
CA SER A 239 -24.04 16.42 14.85
C SER A 239 -23.21 15.93 16.04
N LEU A 240 -22.78 16.83 16.93
CA LEU A 240 -21.96 16.50 18.08
C LEU A 240 -22.82 16.05 19.27
N THR A 241 -23.91 16.77 19.50
CA THR A 241 -24.83 16.51 20.62
C THR A 241 -26.02 15.62 20.22
N LEU A 242 -26.16 15.30 18.93
CA LEU A 242 -27.26 14.52 18.35
C LEU A 242 -28.63 15.05 18.79
N SER A 243 -28.75 16.37 18.87
CA SER A 243 -29.92 17.06 19.44
C SER A 243 -30.38 18.21 18.53
N CYS A 244 -31.69 18.46 18.52
CA CYS A 244 -32.27 19.60 17.81
C CYS A 244 -32.02 20.90 18.56
N LYS A 245 -31.44 21.90 17.87
CA LYS A 245 -31.26 23.24 18.41
C LYS A 245 -32.32 24.18 17.85
N GLU A 246 -32.91 24.98 18.73
CA GLU A 246 -33.83 26.05 18.32
C GLU A 246 -33.10 27.07 17.44
N PRO A 247 -33.78 27.64 16.42
CA PRO A 247 -33.21 28.67 15.58
C PRO A 247 -32.82 29.85 16.47
N VAL A 248 -31.54 30.22 16.44
CA VAL A 248 -31.05 31.41 17.12
C VAL A 248 -31.72 32.59 16.43
N VAL A 249 -32.74 33.17 17.09
CA VAL A 249 -33.33 34.44 16.67
C VAL A 249 -32.19 35.45 16.67
N GLN A 250 -31.72 35.82 15.48
CA GLN A 250 -30.60 36.75 15.33
C GLN A 250 -30.97 38.07 15.99
N GLN A 251 -30.46 38.29 17.19
CA GLN A 251 -30.48 39.60 17.81
C GLN A 251 -29.58 40.50 16.95
N PRO A 252 -30.10 41.64 16.44
CA PRO A 252 -29.41 42.45 15.43
C PRO A 252 -27.99 42.79 15.89
N ALA A 253 -27.02 42.37 15.08
CA ALA A 253 -25.59 42.47 15.35
C ALA A 253 -25.19 43.94 15.55
N ALA A 254 -24.58 44.23 16.70
CA ALA A 254 -23.88 45.49 16.93
C ALA A 254 -22.71 45.60 15.93
N GLU A 255 -22.65 46.72 15.22
CA GLU A 255 -21.63 46.99 14.19
C GLU A 255 -20.21 46.83 14.75
N PRO A 256 -19.29 46.20 14.00
CA PRO A 256 -17.90 46.05 14.43
C PRO A 256 -17.19 47.40 14.42
N ALA A 257 -16.62 47.78 15.57
CA ALA A 257 -15.77 48.95 15.72
C ALA A 257 -14.59 48.88 14.74
N GLY A 258 -14.53 49.87 13.84
CA GLY A 258 -13.49 49.96 12.81
C GLY A 258 -12.08 49.97 13.38
N PHE A 259 -11.17 49.25 12.71
CA PHE A 259 -9.76 49.19 13.09
C PHE A 259 -9.11 50.58 13.06
N PRO A 260 -8.25 50.91 14.04
CA PRO A 260 -7.67 52.23 14.14
C PRO A 260 -6.65 52.48 13.03
N SER A 261 -6.77 53.65 12.40
CA SER A 261 -6.08 54.06 11.16
C SER A 261 -4.53 54.10 11.22
N TRP A 262 -3.93 53.98 12.41
CA TRP A 262 -2.46 53.99 12.59
C TRP A 262 -1.78 52.64 12.29
N VAL A 263 -2.54 51.55 12.10
CA VAL A 263 -1.99 50.21 11.84
C VAL A 263 -1.46 50.06 10.40
N ILE A 264 -1.98 50.84 9.44
CA ILE A 264 -1.66 50.75 8.02
C ILE A 264 -0.20 51.16 7.66
N PRO A 265 0.42 52.22 8.22
CA PRO A 265 1.81 52.57 7.89
C PRO A 265 2.86 51.62 8.51
N LEU A 266 2.54 50.94 9.62
CA LEU A 266 3.48 50.03 10.28
C LEU A 266 3.67 48.72 9.51
N THR A 267 2.60 48.20 8.90
CA THR A 267 2.68 46.98 8.08
C THR A 267 3.49 47.20 6.80
N GLY A 268 3.32 48.35 6.15
CA GLY A 268 4.08 48.70 4.94
C GLY A 268 5.60 48.80 5.18
N SER A 269 5.99 49.37 6.32
CA SER A 269 7.42 49.54 6.66
C SER A 269 8.12 48.21 6.93
N VAL A 270 7.45 47.26 7.59
CA VAL A 270 8.02 45.93 7.88
C VAL A 270 8.22 45.11 6.60
N VAL A 271 7.25 45.16 5.67
CA VAL A 271 7.34 44.45 4.39
C VAL A 271 8.49 45.02 3.54
N LEU A 272 8.63 46.35 3.47
CA LEU A 272 9.72 46.98 2.71
C LEU A 272 11.11 46.59 3.26
N LEU A 273 11.26 46.55 4.59
CA LEU A 273 12.51 46.20 5.24
C LEU A 273 12.89 44.73 4.97
N ALA A 274 11.91 43.82 5.00
CA ALA A 274 12.11 42.42 4.65
C ALA A 274 12.59 42.25 3.19
N VAL A 275 12.01 42.99 2.24
CA VAL A 275 12.42 42.96 0.82
C VAL A 275 13.85 43.45 0.64
N ILE A 276 14.24 44.54 1.33
CA ILE A 276 15.61 45.07 1.28
C ILE A 276 16.61 44.04 1.84
N ILE A 277 16.29 43.38 2.96
CA ILE A 277 17.16 42.35 3.55
C ILE A 277 17.36 41.19 2.56
N VAL A 278 16.30 40.70 1.93
CA VAL A 278 16.39 39.61 0.94
C VAL A 278 17.25 40.02 -0.26
N LEU A 279 17.09 41.25 -0.78
CA LEU A 279 17.92 41.78 -1.86
C LEU A 279 19.40 41.87 -1.49
N VAL A 280 19.71 42.36 -0.29
CA VAL A 280 21.09 42.45 0.20
C VAL A 280 21.70 41.05 0.34
N LEU A 281 20.97 40.09 0.92
CA LEU A 281 21.42 38.70 1.03
C LEU A 281 21.68 38.08 -0.34
N PHE A 282 20.80 38.32 -1.32
CA PHE A 282 20.97 37.84 -2.68
C PHE A 282 22.22 38.41 -3.37
N ILE A 283 22.48 39.71 -3.20
CA ILE A 283 23.68 40.36 -3.74
C ILE A 283 24.96 39.81 -3.08
N LEU A 284 24.93 39.61 -1.77
CA LEU A 284 26.07 39.05 -1.03
C LEU A 284 26.35 37.59 -1.42
N GLN A 285 25.30 36.77 -1.61
CA GLN A 285 25.45 35.40 -2.12
C GLN A 285 26.06 35.41 -3.52
N ARG A 286 25.56 36.24 -4.44
CA ARG A 286 26.14 36.33 -5.79
C ARG A 286 27.63 36.73 -5.78
N ARG A 287 28.05 37.60 -4.86
CA ARG A 287 29.46 37.98 -4.73
C ARG A 287 30.35 36.84 -4.25
N LYS A 288 29.87 35.96 -3.36
CA LYS A 288 30.65 34.82 -2.87
C LYS A 288 30.82 33.72 -3.93
N LEU A 289 29.83 33.50 -4.80
CA LEU A 289 29.90 32.42 -5.80
C LEU A 289 30.68 32.76 -7.10
N ALA A 290 30.93 34.05 -7.37
CA ALA A 290 31.68 34.46 -8.57
C ALA A 290 33.09 33.85 -8.71
N PRO A 291 33.98 33.88 -7.69
CA PRO A 291 35.33 33.34 -7.82
C PRO A 291 35.36 31.81 -8.01
N ALA A 292 34.42 31.09 -7.40
CA ALA A 292 34.34 29.64 -7.55
C ALA A 292 33.95 29.21 -8.96
N LYS A 293 33.04 29.95 -9.63
CA LYS A 293 32.68 29.67 -11.02
C LYS A 293 33.86 29.84 -11.98
N GLU A 294 34.67 30.88 -11.79
CA GLU A 294 35.86 31.12 -12.58
C GLU A 294 36.91 30.02 -12.38
N TYR A 295 37.09 29.55 -11.14
CA TYR A 295 37.96 28.41 -10.82
C TYR A 295 37.52 27.11 -11.51
N VAL A 296 36.22 26.81 -11.50
CA VAL A 296 35.66 25.61 -12.16
C VAL A 296 35.87 25.68 -13.68
N ALA A 297 35.62 26.84 -14.30
CA ALA A 297 35.83 27.04 -15.74
C ALA A 297 37.30 26.83 -16.13
N ASN A 298 38.23 27.49 -15.43
CA ASN A 298 39.68 27.35 -15.68
C ASN A 298 40.19 25.92 -15.41
N SER A 299 39.66 25.24 -14.40
CA SER A 299 40.06 23.85 -14.10
C SER A 299 39.56 22.87 -15.17
N ARG A 300 38.38 23.10 -15.77
CA ARG A 300 37.90 22.30 -16.90
C ARG A 300 38.76 22.49 -18.15
N GLU A 301 39.22 23.71 -18.43
CA GLU A 301 40.16 23.98 -19.54
C GLU A 301 41.51 23.28 -19.34
N GLN A 302 41.94 23.09 -18.08
CA GLN A 302 43.15 22.34 -17.72
C GLN A 302 42.96 20.80 -17.74
N GLY A 303 41.77 20.30 -18.09
CA GLY A 303 41.49 18.87 -18.23
C GLY A 303 41.26 18.12 -16.91
N TYR A 304 41.01 18.83 -15.80
CA TYR A 304 40.63 18.17 -14.55
C TYR A 304 39.22 17.58 -14.66
N SER A 305 39.02 16.37 -14.11
CA SER A 305 37.69 15.78 -14.03
C SER A 305 36.85 16.51 -12.98
N ASP A 306 35.53 16.52 -13.17
CA ASP A 306 34.59 17.15 -12.24
C ASP A 306 34.73 16.60 -10.80
N SER A 307 35.04 15.31 -10.63
CA SER A 307 35.35 14.71 -9.32
C SER A 307 36.57 15.32 -8.63
N GLN A 308 37.64 15.64 -9.39
CA GLN A 308 38.86 16.26 -8.86
C GLN A 308 38.61 17.72 -8.48
N ILE A 309 37.86 18.45 -9.30
CA ILE A 309 37.47 19.84 -9.03
C ILE A 309 36.64 19.90 -7.74
N ARG A 310 35.65 19.01 -7.60
CA ARG A 310 34.82 18.89 -6.39
C ARG A 310 35.67 18.62 -5.15
N SER A 311 36.56 17.63 -5.20
CA SER A 311 37.42 17.28 -4.06
C SER A 311 38.33 18.45 -3.62
N ARG A 312 38.86 19.23 -4.56
CA ARG A 312 39.67 20.42 -4.27
C ARG A 312 38.88 21.57 -3.69
N LEU A 313 37.65 21.82 -4.16
CA LEU A 313 36.80 22.87 -3.58
C LEU A 313 36.37 22.52 -2.17
N VAL A 314 35.97 21.26 -1.92
CA VAL A 314 35.58 20.81 -0.58
C VAL A 314 36.78 20.88 0.38
N SER A 315 37.99 20.52 -0.06
CA SER A 315 39.19 20.62 0.79
C SER A 315 39.61 22.06 1.11
N GLN A 316 39.18 23.04 0.29
CA GLN A 316 39.34 24.47 0.57
C GLN A 316 38.24 25.05 1.46
N GLY A 317 37.34 24.21 1.99
CA GLY A 317 36.28 24.60 2.92
C GLY A 317 34.98 25.06 2.27
N TRP A 318 34.78 24.77 0.98
CA TRP A 318 33.49 25.00 0.33
C TRP A 318 32.47 23.94 0.72
N ASP A 319 31.23 24.34 0.95
CA ASP A 319 30.13 23.43 1.26
C ASP A 319 29.83 22.52 0.06
N SER A 320 29.66 21.22 0.32
CA SER A 320 29.48 20.20 -0.74
C SER A 320 28.24 20.45 -1.59
N LYS A 321 27.16 20.99 -1.00
CA LYS A 321 25.91 21.29 -1.71
C LYS A 321 26.07 22.49 -2.63
N ASP A 322 26.79 23.51 -2.17
CA ASP A 322 27.12 24.68 -3.00
C ASP A 322 28.01 24.27 -4.18
N VAL A 323 29.00 23.38 -3.95
CA VAL A 323 29.85 22.85 -5.02
C VAL A 323 29.04 22.08 -6.05
N GLU A 324 28.13 21.20 -5.62
CA GLU A 324 27.23 20.49 -6.55
C GLU A 324 26.36 21.45 -7.37
N LYS A 325 25.77 22.46 -6.72
CA LYS A 325 24.94 23.47 -7.39
C LYS A 325 25.72 24.32 -8.40
N MET A 326 27.03 24.47 -8.24
CA MET A 326 27.89 25.18 -9.19
C MET A 326 28.30 24.32 -10.39
N MET A 327 28.21 22.99 -10.28
CA MET A 327 28.63 22.05 -11.32
C MET A 327 27.49 21.58 -12.21
N LYS A 328 26.23 21.72 -11.75
CA LYS A 328 25.01 21.65 -12.56
C LYS A 328 24.85 22.89 -13.42
#